data_AF-A0AA39FVS6-F1
#
_entry.id   AF-A0AA39FVS6-F1
#
_cell.length_a   1.000
_cell.length_b   1.000
_cell.length_c   1.000
_cell.angle_alpha   90.00
_cell.angle_beta   90.00
_cell.angle_gamma   90.00
#
_symmetry.space_group_name_H-M   'P 1'
#
loop_
_entity.id
_entity.type
_entity.pdbx_description
1 polymer ?
#
loop_
_entity_poly.entity_id
_entity_poly.type
_entity_poly.pdbx_seq_one_letter_code
_entity_poly.pdbx_strand_id
1 'polypeptide(L)'
;MTLCRDGKISFVCFTIAAIIAGIPDILLRIEFNIYIHNLFSNIWIIHVFQLAFLNLLIFLAFKGFLYQVAVRSIFLGYGLGLGIVISIIAPLSWKCLGTYMAILTTFHYSEFLVIAWTNPKAVSIDSFVLKHSLAYGIAACSSWLEFLIERYYIPTMKYPYFISYFGLILCISGEILRKLAIFTAKKNFNHLVQTEKSDNHELVTHGVYKLFRHPSYVGWFYWSIGTQLVLQNPFCLLAYAVASWRFFHDRIILEEITLLNFFGQQYVNYQKNVGTGLPFISGYTLDT
;
A
#
# COMPACT_ATOMS: atom_id res chain seq x y z
N MET A 1 15.81 -17.17 4.46
CA MET A 1 14.62 -16.73 5.22
C MET A 1 13.39 -17.33 4.57
N THR A 2 12.56 -18.03 5.34
CA THR A 2 11.31 -18.65 4.86
C THR A 2 10.12 -17.84 5.39
N LEU A 3 9.06 -17.78 4.60
CA LEU A 3 7.82 -17.09 5.00
C LEU A 3 7.20 -17.78 6.22
N CYS A 4 6.83 -17.01 7.24
CA CYS A 4 6.23 -17.55 8.46
C CYS A 4 4.82 -18.10 8.23
N ARG A 5 4.25 -18.80 9.22
CA ARG A 5 2.90 -19.39 9.13
C ARG A 5 1.85 -18.34 8.77
N ASP A 6 1.89 -17.19 9.42
CA ASP A 6 0.91 -16.11 9.22
C ASP A 6 1.02 -15.52 7.82
N GLY A 7 2.26 -15.34 7.35
CA GLY A 7 2.56 -14.94 5.98
C GLY A 7 2.01 -15.93 4.94
N LYS A 8 2.22 -17.24 5.14
CA LYS A 8 1.68 -18.28 4.23
C LYS A 8 0.16 -18.25 4.16
N ILE A 9 -0.51 -18.16 5.31
CA ILE A 9 -1.99 -18.08 5.37
C ILE A 9 -2.46 -16.81 4.66
N SER A 10 -1.83 -15.66 4.95
CA SER A 10 -2.17 -14.39 4.29
C SER A 10 -2.07 -14.49 2.77
N PHE A 11 -1.01 -15.15 2.25
CA PHE A 11 -0.76 -15.32 0.82
C PHE A 11 -1.81 -16.19 0.14
N VAL A 12 -2.16 -17.32 0.75
CA VAL A 12 -3.22 -18.19 0.23
C VAL A 12 -4.56 -17.45 0.21
N CYS A 13 -4.93 -16.81 1.33
CA CYS A 13 -6.18 -16.05 1.45
C CYS A 13 -6.27 -14.90 0.43
N PHE A 14 -5.20 -14.12 0.29
CA PHE A 14 -5.13 -13.00 -0.66
C PHE A 14 -5.27 -13.48 -2.11
N THR A 15 -4.51 -14.51 -2.49
CA THR A 15 -4.50 -15.02 -3.87
C THR A 15 -5.84 -15.63 -4.24
N ILE A 16 -6.42 -16.46 -3.37
CA ILE A 16 -7.74 -17.07 -3.61
C ILE A 16 -8.82 -15.99 -3.77
N ALA A 17 -8.82 -14.97 -2.91
CA ALA A 17 -9.80 -13.88 -2.98
C ALA A 17 -9.66 -13.06 -4.27
N ALA A 18 -8.44 -12.77 -4.71
CA ALA A 18 -8.18 -12.05 -5.95
C ALA A 18 -8.68 -12.81 -7.19
N ILE A 19 -8.47 -14.13 -7.23
CA ILE A 19 -8.97 -14.99 -8.31
C ILE A 19 -10.50 -15.03 -8.28
N ILE A 20 -11.12 -15.24 -7.11
CA ILE A 20 -12.57 -15.36 -6.98
C ILE A 20 -13.29 -14.08 -7.40
N ALA A 21 -12.73 -12.91 -7.07
CA ALA A 21 -13.30 -11.62 -7.45
C ALA A 21 -13.46 -11.43 -8.96
N GLY A 22 -12.64 -12.09 -9.79
CA GLY A 22 -12.72 -12.02 -11.25
C GLY A 22 -13.70 -13.01 -11.91
N ILE A 23 -14.20 -14.00 -11.17
CA ILE A 23 -15.03 -15.08 -11.72
C ILE A 23 -16.36 -14.58 -12.31
N PRO A 24 -17.14 -13.68 -11.65
CA PRO A 24 -18.45 -13.27 -12.16
C PRO A 24 -18.39 -12.65 -13.56
N ASP A 25 -17.45 -11.74 -13.79
CA ASP A 25 -17.28 -11.05 -15.07
C ASP A 25 -16.81 -11.97 -16.20
N ILE A 26 -15.99 -12.96 -15.88
CA ILE A 26 -15.55 -13.99 -16.85
C ILE A 26 -16.74 -14.87 -17.23
N LEU A 27 -17.52 -15.35 -16.26
CA LEU A 27 -18.66 -16.22 -16.50
C LEU A 27 -19.78 -15.54 -17.30
N LEU A 28 -20.05 -14.25 -17.01
CA LEU A 28 -21.04 -13.46 -17.76
C LEU A 28 -20.64 -13.25 -19.24
N ARG A 29 -19.33 -13.23 -19.55
CA ARG A 29 -18.82 -13.08 -20.93
C ARG A 29 -18.81 -14.38 -21.73
N ILE A 30 -18.82 -15.54 -21.07
CA ILE A 30 -18.77 -16.87 -21.71
C ILE A 30 -20.19 -17.42 -22.01
N GLU A 31 -21.25 -16.67 -21.70
CA GLU A 31 -22.65 -16.99 -22.03
C GLU A 31 -23.14 -18.38 -21.57
N PHE A 32 -22.72 -18.86 -20.40
CA PHE A 32 -23.35 -20.04 -19.79
C PHE A 32 -24.74 -19.69 -19.21
N ASN A 33 -25.75 -19.75 -20.08
CA ASN A 33 -27.16 -20.09 -19.85
C ASN A 33 -28.11 -19.09 -19.14
N ILE A 34 -29.29 -18.96 -19.74
CA ILE A 34 -30.32 -17.90 -19.60
C ILE A 34 -31.07 -17.91 -18.24
N TYR A 35 -30.93 -18.96 -17.42
CA TYR A 35 -31.70 -19.12 -16.18
C TYR A 35 -31.10 -18.41 -14.95
N ILE A 36 -29.77 -18.26 -14.88
CA ILE A 36 -29.08 -17.52 -13.80
C ILE A 36 -29.16 -16.00 -14.02
N HIS A 37 -29.38 -15.56 -15.27
CA HIS A 37 -29.48 -14.16 -15.65
C HIS A 37 -30.60 -13.41 -14.92
N ASN A 38 -31.71 -14.10 -14.57
CA ASN A 38 -32.83 -13.51 -13.84
C ASN A 38 -32.64 -13.50 -12.30
N LEU A 39 -31.85 -14.42 -11.74
CA LEU A 39 -31.60 -14.48 -10.29
C LEU A 39 -30.46 -13.53 -9.86
N PHE A 40 -29.53 -13.23 -10.77
CA PHE A 40 -28.37 -12.38 -10.53
C PHE A 40 -28.17 -11.33 -11.63
N SER A 41 -29.25 -10.64 -12.00
CA SER A 41 -29.19 -9.54 -12.99
C SER A 41 -28.26 -8.39 -12.56
N ASN A 42 -27.99 -8.28 -11.26
CA ASN A 42 -27.08 -7.30 -10.70
C ASN A 42 -25.76 -7.96 -10.26
N ILE A 43 -24.68 -7.70 -11.01
CA ILE A 43 -23.34 -8.20 -10.73
C ILE A 43 -22.83 -7.85 -9.33
N TRP A 44 -23.25 -6.71 -8.77
CA TRP A 44 -22.86 -6.29 -7.43
C TRP A 44 -23.43 -7.21 -6.34
N ILE A 45 -24.62 -7.78 -6.55
CA ILE A 45 -25.21 -8.75 -5.63
C ILE A 45 -24.34 -10.02 -5.59
N ILE A 46 -23.83 -10.47 -6.74
CA ILE A 46 -22.90 -11.61 -6.81
C ILE A 46 -21.66 -11.33 -5.97
N HIS A 47 -21.04 -10.16 -6.13
CA HIS A 47 -19.85 -9.81 -5.37
C HIS A 47 -20.10 -9.75 -3.86
N VAL A 48 -21.26 -9.23 -3.42
CA VAL A 48 -21.66 -9.22 -2.00
C VAL A 48 -21.79 -10.65 -1.47
N PHE A 49 -22.47 -11.54 -2.21
CA PHE A 49 -22.60 -12.94 -1.80
C PHE A 49 -21.25 -13.66 -1.75
N GLN A 50 -20.37 -13.47 -2.74
CA GLN A 50 -19.03 -14.05 -2.75
C GLN A 50 -18.22 -13.59 -1.53
N LEU A 51 -18.22 -12.30 -1.23
CA LEU A 51 -17.47 -11.76 -0.12
C LEU A 51 -18.04 -12.24 1.23
N ALA A 52 -19.37 -12.29 1.37
CA ALA A 52 -20.03 -12.83 2.57
C ALA A 52 -19.69 -14.32 2.76
N PHE A 53 -19.74 -15.11 1.69
CA PHE A 53 -19.39 -16.52 1.71
C PHE A 53 -17.91 -16.75 2.09
N LEU A 54 -16.99 -16.00 1.49
CA LEU A 54 -15.57 -16.04 1.86
C LEU A 54 -15.34 -15.71 3.33
N ASN A 55 -16.02 -14.68 3.86
CA ASN A 55 -15.95 -14.30 5.26
C ASN A 55 -16.51 -15.38 6.20
N LEU A 56 -17.57 -16.07 5.80
CA LEU A 56 -18.11 -17.22 6.54
C LEU A 56 -17.08 -18.36 6.59
N LEU A 57 -16.48 -18.72 5.45
CA LEU A 57 -15.50 -19.80 5.38
C LEU A 57 -14.29 -19.55 6.30
N ILE A 58 -13.74 -18.33 6.32
CA ILE A 58 -12.62 -18.02 7.22
C ILE A 58 -13.02 -17.94 8.69
N PHE A 59 -14.24 -17.51 8.99
CA PHE A 59 -14.76 -17.48 10.37
C PHE A 59 -14.87 -18.90 10.95
N LEU A 60 -15.21 -19.86 10.09
CA LEU A 60 -15.24 -21.28 10.42
C LEU A 60 -13.84 -21.90 10.48
N ALA A 61 -12.94 -21.54 9.54
CA ALA A 61 -11.62 -22.16 9.41
C ALA A 61 -10.56 -21.64 10.39
N PHE A 62 -10.60 -20.37 10.78
CA PHE A 62 -9.55 -19.74 11.59
C PHE A 62 -10.11 -19.07 12.85
N LYS A 63 -9.26 -18.94 13.88
CA LYS A 63 -9.57 -18.26 15.16
C LYS A 63 -8.42 -17.33 15.57
N GLY A 64 -8.70 -16.40 16.47
CA GLY A 64 -7.71 -15.52 17.08
C GLY A 64 -6.94 -14.68 16.05
N PHE A 65 -5.62 -14.60 16.19
CA PHE A 65 -4.74 -13.82 15.32
C PHE A 65 -4.82 -14.25 13.84
N LEU A 66 -4.88 -15.56 13.58
CA LEU A 66 -4.94 -16.09 12.20
C LEU A 66 -6.22 -15.69 11.47
N TYR A 67 -7.36 -15.65 12.18
CA TYR A 67 -8.61 -15.13 11.62
C TYR A 67 -8.46 -13.67 11.21
N GLN A 68 -7.84 -12.85 12.06
CA GLN A 68 -7.62 -11.42 11.79
C GLN A 68 -6.70 -11.18 10.59
N VAL A 69 -5.69 -12.02 10.40
CA VAL A 69 -4.83 -12.00 9.21
C VAL A 69 -5.61 -12.43 7.96
N ALA A 70 -6.34 -13.54 8.04
CA ALA A 70 -7.09 -14.10 6.91
C ALA A 70 -8.17 -13.14 6.39
N VAL A 71 -8.95 -12.51 7.28
CA VAL A 71 -10.03 -11.59 6.88
C VAL A 71 -9.53 -10.35 6.14
N ARG A 72 -8.41 -9.78 6.60
CA ARG A 72 -7.77 -8.62 5.94
C ARG A 72 -7.14 -9.01 4.62
N SER A 73 -6.52 -10.19 4.56
CA SER A 73 -5.92 -10.72 3.34
C SER A 73 -6.97 -10.99 2.26
N ILE A 74 -8.13 -11.56 2.63
CA ILE A 74 -9.26 -11.73 1.70
C ILE A 74 -9.80 -10.38 1.26
N PHE A 75 -10.02 -9.44 2.17
CA PHE A 75 -10.52 -8.12 1.81
C PHE A 75 -9.61 -7.42 0.78
N LEU A 76 -8.30 -7.42 1.03
CA LEU A 76 -7.32 -6.83 0.13
C LEU A 76 -7.20 -7.59 -1.19
N GLY A 77 -7.19 -8.93 -1.15
CA GLY A 77 -7.13 -9.77 -2.35
C GLY A 77 -8.35 -9.58 -3.23
N TYR A 78 -9.54 -9.57 -2.62
CA TYR A 78 -10.79 -9.33 -3.34
C TYR A 78 -10.80 -7.93 -3.99
N GLY A 79 -10.34 -6.91 -3.26
CA GLY A 79 -10.19 -5.56 -3.80
C GLY A 79 -9.19 -5.47 -4.96
N LEU A 80 -8.09 -6.23 -4.92
CA LEU A 80 -7.15 -6.34 -6.04
C LEU A 80 -7.83 -6.93 -7.27
N GLY A 81 -8.50 -8.08 -7.12
CA GLY A 81 -9.18 -8.75 -8.22
C GLY A 81 -10.25 -7.86 -8.86
N LEU A 82 -11.08 -7.21 -8.03
CA LEU A 82 -12.09 -6.26 -8.49
C LEU A 82 -11.46 -5.03 -9.17
N GLY A 83 -10.36 -4.50 -8.63
CA GLY A 83 -9.61 -3.40 -9.23
C GLY A 83 -9.09 -3.73 -10.62
N ILE A 84 -8.52 -4.93 -10.79
CA ILE A 84 -8.06 -5.44 -12.09
C ILE A 84 -9.23 -5.55 -13.08
N VAL A 85 -10.34 -6.17 -12.67
CA VAL A 85 -11.57 -6.29 -13.48
C VAL A 85 -12.03 -4.92 -13.95
N ILE A 86 -12.20 -3.95 -13.04
CA ILE A 86 -12.63 -2.59 -13.35
C ILE A 86 -11.66 -1.92 -14.33
N SER A 87 -10.36 -2.06 -14.14
CA SER A 87 -9.34 -1.44 -15.00
C SER A 87 -9.39 -1.95 -16.45
N ILE A 88 -9.83 -3.19 -16.67
CA ILE A 88 -9.88 -3.81 -17.98
C ILE A 88 -11.25 -3.61 -18.64
N ILE A 89 -12.32 -3.88 -17.89
CA ILE A 89 -13.68 -4.09 -18.42
C ILE A 89 -14.56 -2.84 -18.31
N ALA A 90 -14.35 -1.98 -17.31
CA ALA A 90 -15.26 -0.86 -17.07
C ALA A 90 -15.16 0.22 -18.17
N PRO A 91 -16.17 1.10 -18.29
CA PRO A 91 -16.09 2.27 -19.16
C PRO A 91 -14.85 3.11 -18.87
N LEU A 92 -14.29 3.78 -19.89
CA LEU A 92 -13.00 4.50 -19.80
C LEU A 92 -12.86 5.38 -18.54
N SER A 93 -13.90 6.15 -18.21
CA SER A 93 -13.98 7.02 -17.02
C SER A 93 -13.84 6.32 -15.65
N TRP A 94 -13.93 4.99 -15.58
CA TRP A 94 -13.81 4.18 -14.36
C TRP A 94 -12.49 3.42 -14.28
N LYS A 95 -11.77 3.26 -15.39
CA LYS A 95 -10.57 2.40 -15.44
C LYS A 95 -9.49 2.86 -14.47
N CYS A 96 -9.29 4.17 -14.34
CA CYS A 96 -8.36 4.78 -13.40
C CYS A 96 -8.67 4.40 -11.94
N LEU A 97 -9.96 4.31 -11.56
CA LEU A 97 -10.36 3.87 -10.22
C LEU A 97 -10.00 2.41 -9.98
N GLY A 98 -10.20 1.54 -10.98
CA GLY A 98 -9.79 0.13 -10.90
C GLY A 98 -8.29 -0.02 -10.70
N THR A 99 -7.48 0.73 -11.47
CA THR A 99 -6.02 0.77 -11.31
C THR A 99 -5.61 1.28 -9.92
N TYR A 100 -6.24 2.35 -9.44
CA TYR A 100 -6.01 2.87 -8.08
C TYR A 100 -6.33 1.82 -7.00
N MET A 101 -7.47 1.13 -7.10
CA MET A 101 -7.86 0.08 -6.17
C MET A 101 -6.82 -1.04 -6.13
N ALA A 102 -6.37 -1.52 -7.30
CA ALA A 102 -5.36 -2.56 -7.41
C ALA A 102 -4.02 -2.15 -6.76
N ILE A 103 -3.57 -0.90 -6.98
CA ILE A 103 -2.34 -0.37 -6.36
C ILE A 103 -2.50 -0.30 -4.84
N LEU A 104 -3.62 0.26 -4.36
CA LEU A 104 -3.87 0.47 -2.93
C LEU A 104 -3.92 -0.84 -2.17
N THR A 105 -4.66 -1.83 -2.68
CA THR A 105 -4.78 -3.13 -2.03
C THR A 105 -3.48 -3.90 -2.05
N THR A 106 -2.72 -3.80 -3.15
CA THR A 106 -1.40 -4.42 -3.25
C THR A 106 -0.45 -3.81 -2.23
N PHE A 107 -0.38 -2.47 -2.12
CA PHE A 107 0.49 -1.78 -1.17
C PHE A 107 0.26 -2.25 0.28
N HIS A 108 -1.00 -2.27 0.73
CA HIS A 108 -1.32 -2.69 2.10
C HIS A 108 -1.04 -4.16 2.36
N TYR A 109 -1.31 -5.03 1.38
CA TYR A 109 -1.06 -6.46 1.52
C TYR A 109 0.44 -6.78 1.54
N SER A 110 1.20 -6.17 0.63
CA SER A 110 2.64 -6.38 0.50
C SER A 110 3.43 -5.86 1.70
N GLU A 111 2.97 -4.80 2.39
CA GLU A 111 3.54 -4.38 3.67
C GLU A 111 3.51 -5.51 4.70
N PHE A 112 2.34 -6.12 4.92
CA PHE A 112 2.22 -7.25 5.85
C PHE A 112 3.09 -8.42 5.41
N LEU A 113 3.05 -8.78 4.13
CA LEU A 113 3.76 -9.95 3.61
C LEU A 113 5.28 -9.82 3.76
N VAL A 114 5.83 -8.64 3.49
CA VAL A 114 7.28 -8.42 3.59
C VAL A 114 7.74 -8.45 5.05
N ILE A 115 6.96 -7.93 5.99
CA ILE A 115 7.28 -8.06 7.43
C ILE A 115 7.20 -9.53 7.87
N ALA A 116 6.16 -10.24 7.45
CA ALA A 116 6.01 -11.67 7.73
C ALA A 116 7.16 -12.52 7.16
N TRP A 117 7.85 -12.04 6.12
CA TRP A 117 9.03 -12.67 5.56
C TRP A 117 10.32 -12.26 6.26
N THR A 118 10.51 -10.97 6.52
CA THR A 118 11.80 -10.39 6.91
C THR A 118 11.97 -10.21 8.41
N ASN A 119 10.88 -10.02 9.15
CA ASN A 119 10.87 -9.88 10.59
C ASN A 119 9.62 -10.55 11.22
N PRO A 120 9.53 -11.90 11.19
CA PRO A 120 8.34 -12.62 11.67
C PRO A 120 7.98 -12.38 13.13
N LYS A 121 8.95 -11.98 13.97
CA LYS A 121 8.70 -11.71 15.40
C LYS A 121 7.96 -10.39 15.63
N ALA A 122 8.03 -9.47 14.68
CA ALA A 122 7.37 -8.16 14.75
C ALA A 122 6.06 -8.09 13.96
N VAL A 123 5.66 -9.19 13.32
CA VAL A 123 4.42 -9.21 12.53
C VAL A 123 3.21 -9.00 13.44
N SER A 124 2.33 -8.10 13.03
CA SER A 124 1.11 -7.80 13.75
C SER A 124 0.01 -7.43 12.76
N ILE A 125 -1.19 -7.20 13.28
CA ILE A 125 -2.30 -6.73 12.45
C ILE A 125 -2.03 -5.32 11.90
N ASP A 126 -1.27 -4.51 12.63
CA ASP A 126 -0.88 -3.18 12.19
C ASP A 126 0.15 -3.20 11.05
N SER A 127 0.80 -4.35 10.78
CA SER A 127 1.69 -4.53 9.63
C SER A 127 0.99 -4.44 8.27
N PHE A 128 -0.35 -4.58 8.21
CA PHE A 128 -1.11 -4.25 6.98
C PHE A 128 -1.21 -2.74 6.73
N VAL A 129 -0.98 -1.96 7.79
CA VAL A 129 -1.01 -0.50 7.77
C VAL A 129 -2.32 0.09 7.23
N LEU A 130 -3.45 -0.58 7.49
CA LEU A 130 -4.77 -0.15 7.02
C LEU A 130 -5.30 1.09 7.76
N LYS A 131 -4.88 1.28 9.02
CA LYS A 131 -5.29 2.39 9.87
C LYS A 131 -4.04 3.12 10.34
N HIS A 132 -3.68 4.19 9.64
CA HIS A 132 -2.55 5.05 10.01
C HIS A 132 -2.95 6.13 11.01
N SER A 133 -4.00 6.89 10.67
CA SER A 133 -4.48 8.03 11.44
C SER A 133 -5.86 8.45 10.92
N LEU A 134 -6.54 9.30 11.69
CA LEU A 134 -7.77 9.94 11.21
C LEU A 134 -7.51 10.77 9.94
N ALA A 135 -6.38 11.48 9.89
CA ALA A 135 -5.99 12.29 8.73
C ALA A 135 -5.83 11.45 7.45
N TYR A 136 -5.28 10.23 7.56
CA TYR A 136 -5.21 9.30 6.43
C TYR A 136 -6.60 8.91 5.91
N GLY A 137 -7.54 8.60 6.82
CA GLY A 137 -8.91 8.27 6.44
C GLY A 137 -9.61 9.45 5.74
N ILE A 138 -9.45 10.67 6.26
CA ILE A 138 -9.99 11.89 5.66
C ILE A 138 -9.41 12.12 4.26
N ALA A 139 -8.10 11.96 4.09
CA ALA A 139 -7.43 12.11 2.80
C ALA A 139 -7.98 11.09 1.78
N ALA A 140 -8.08 9.82 2.16
CA ALA A 140 -8.62 8.77 1.30
C ALA A 140 -10.06 9.07 0.88
N CYS A 141 -10.95 9.40 1.84
CA CYS A 141 -12.34 9.77 1.54
C CYS A 141 -12.42 11.01 0.63
N SER A 142 -11.58 12.01 0.86
CA SER A 142 -11.53 13.22 0.03
C SER A 142 -11.12 12.89 -1.41
N SER A 143 -10.14 12.01 -1.60
CA SER A 143 -9.71 11.57 -2.95
C SER A 143 -10.81 10.82 -3.70
N TRP A 144 -11.62 10.02 -2.99
CA TRP A 144 -12.75 9.31 -3.60
C TRP A 144 -13.88 10.28 -3.95
N LEU A 145 -14.17 11.24 -3.07
CA LEU A 145 -15.17 12.27 -3.33
C LEU A 145 -14.79 13.14 -4.53
N GLU A 146 -13.55 13.64 -4.59
CA GLU A 146 -13.05 14.42 -5.73
C GLU A 146 -13.18 13.61 -7.03
N PHE A 147 -12.71 12.36 -7.03
CA PHE A 147 -12.81 11.50 -8.20
C PHE A 147 -14.27 11.32 -8.66
N LEU A 148 -15.19 11.02 -7.74
CA LEU A 148 -16.60 10.80 -8.06
C LEU A 148 -17.30 12.05 -8.58
N ILE A 149 -17.04 13.21 -7.95
CA ILE A 149 -17.59 14.51 -8.36
C ILE A 149 -17.08 14.88 -9.75
N GLU A 150 -15.77 14.88 -9.96
CA GLU A 150 -15.17 15.24 -11.25
C GLU A 150 -15.58 14.26 -12.35
N ARG A 151 -15.67 12.96 -12.05
CA ARG A 151 -16.16 11.96 -13.00
C ARG A 151 -17.62 12.21 -13.39
N TYR A 152 -18.47 12.64 -12.45
CA TYR A 152 -19.89 12.90 -12.71
C TYR A 152 -20.08 14.09 -13.67
N TYR A 153 -19.36 15.19 -13.43
CA TYR A 153 -19.49 16.40 -14.26
C TYR A 153 -18.61 16.39 -15.52
N ILE A 154 -17.42 15.76 -15.46
CA ILE A 154 -16.39 15.80 -16.51
C ILE A 154 -15.78 14.40 -16.70
N PRO A 155 -16.54 13.41 -17.19
CA PRO A 155 -16.09 12.00 -17.28
C PRO A 155 -14.87 11.80 -18.18
N THR A 156 -14.68 12.64 -19.20
CA THR A 156 -13.52 12.59 -20.11
C THR A 156 -12.21 12.88 -19.41
N MET A 157 -12.22 13.71 -18.35
CA MET A 157 -11.04 14.00 -17.54
C MET A 157 -10.48 12.75 -16.87
N LYS A 158 -11.33 11.75 -16.60
CA LYS A 158 -10.99 10.50 -15.90
C LYS A 158 -10.63 9.35 -16.84
N TYR A 159 -10.38 9.63 -18.12
CA TYR A 159 -9.88 8.64 -19.06
C TYR A 159 -8.41 8.35 -18.77
N PRO A 160 -7.92 7.12 -19.01
CA PRO A 160 -6.54 6.74 -18.72
C PRO A 160 -5.57 7.41 -19.70
N TYR A 161 -5.29 8.69 -19.46
CA TYR A 161 -4.32 9.47 -20.21
C TYR A 161 -2.90 9.21 -19.69
N PHE A 162 -1.92 9.78 -20.40
CA PHE A 162 -0.50 9.69 -20.05
C PHE A 162 -0.21 9.96 -18.57
N ILE A 163 -0.86 10.96 -17.97
CA ILE A 163 -0.67 11.31 -16.56
C ILE A 163 -1.05 10.17 -15.59
N SER A 164 -2.08 9.37 -15.90
CA SER A 164 -2.47 8.22 -15.08
C SER A 164 -1.44 7.11 -15.16
N TYR A 165 -0.89 6.86 -16.36
CA TYR A 165 0.19 5.87 -16.54
C TYR A 165 1.49 6.32 -15.88
N PHE A 166 1.81 7.61 -15.94
CA PHE A 166 2.93 8.17 -15.20
C PHE A 166 2.74 8.00 -13.68
N GLY A 167 1.54 8.25 -13.17
CA GLY A 167 1.16 7.96 -11.79
C GLY A 167 1.33 6.48 -11.42
N LEU A 168 0.92 5.57 -12.30
CA LEU A 168 1.10 4.12 -12.11
C LEU A 168 2.58 3.73 -12.03
N ILE A 169 3.42 4.26 -12.93
CA ILE A 169 4.87 4.04 -12.89
C ILE A 169 5.44 4.53 -11.56
N LEU A 170 5.04 5.73 -11.11
CA LEU A 170 5.49 6.30 -9.86
C LEU A 170 5.08 5.44 -8.64
N CYS A 171 3.86 4.92 -8.65
CA CYS A 171 3.39 3.96 -7.65
C CYS A 171 4.21 2.66 -7.64
N ILE A 172 4.47 2.07 -8.81
CA ILE A 172 5.24 0.83 -8.92
C ILE A 172 6.69 1.06 -8.45
N SER A 173 7.32 2.14 -8.88
CA SER A 173 8.69 2.47 -8.45
C SER A 173 8.76 2.76 -6.94
N GLY A 174 7.80 3.50 -6.40
CA GLY A 174 7.71 3.78 -4.97
C GLY A 174 7.48 2.53 -4.13
N GLU A 175 6.60 1.64 -4.59
CA GLU A 175 6.33 0.33 -4.00
C GLU A 175 7.61 -0.53 -3.96
N ILE A 176 8.28 -0.67 -5.09
CA ILE A 176 9.54 -1.44 -5.18
C ILE A 176 10.59 -0.86 -4.24
N LEU A 177 10.83 0.46 -4.27
CA LEU A 177 11.84 1.10 -3.42
C LEU A 177 11.53 0.88 -1.93
N ARG A 178 10.26 1.02 -1.55
CA ARG A 178 9.83 0.78 -0.17
C ARG A 178 10.09 -0.66 0.26
N LYS A 179 9.70 -1.63 -0.56
CA LYS A 179 9.86 -3.04 -0.20
C LYS A 179 11.33 -3.44 -0.17
N LEU A 180 12.14 -2.93 -1.09
CA LEU A 180 13.60 -3.10 -1.06
C LEU A 180 14.22 -2.51 0.22
N ALA A 181 13.72 -1.36 0.71
CA ALA A 181 14.19 -0.78 1.98
C ALA A 181 13.89 -1.71 3.16
N ILE A 182 12.69 -2.29 3.22
CA ILE A 182 12.32 -3.25 4.28
C ILE A 182 13.15 -4.53 4.16
N PHE A 183 13.33 -5.07 2.95
CA PHE A 183 14.17 -6.25 2.72
C PHE A 183 15.65 -6.03 3.04
N THR A 184 16.15 -4.82 2.84
CA THR A 184 17.54 -4.47 3.15
C THR A 184 17.73 -4.29 4.66
N ALA A 185 16.79 -3.63 5.35
CA ALA A 185 16.87 -3.38 6.79
C ALA A 185 16.47 -4.59 7.67
N LYS A 186 15.57 -5.46 7.20
CA LYS A 186 15.14 -6.69 7.88
C LYS A 186 14.68 -6.42 9.32
N LYS A 187 15.32 -7.04 10.32
CA LYS A 187 15.07 -6.85 11.75
C LYS A 187 15.25 -5.40 12.23
N ASN A 188 16.02 -4.59 11.50
CA ASN A 188 16.28 -3.19 11.81
C ASN A 188 15.18 -2.25 11.27
N PHE A 189 14.22 -2.77 10.49
CA PHE A 189 13.05 -1.99 10.05
C PHE A 189 11.92 -2.08 11.07
N ASN A 190 11.28 -0.94 11.34
CA ASN A 190 10.07 -0.88 12.13
C ASN A 190 9.09 0.16 11.54
N HIS A 191 7.78 -0.11 11.61
CA HIS A 191 6.76 0.87 11.21
C HIS A 191 6.65 2.04 12.19
N LEU A 192 7.12 1.87 13.42
CA LEU A 192 7.19 2.91 14.45
C LEU A 192 8.63 3.34 14.66
N VAL A 193 8.85 4.65 14.80
CA VAL A 193 10.17 5.20 15.19
C VAL A 193 10.51 4.61 16.56
N GLN A 194 11.67 3.97 16.66
CA GLN A 194 12.13 3.36 17.90
C GLN A 194 12.81 4.41 18.77
N THR A 195 12.41 4.53 20.02
CA THR A 195 13.03 5.43 21.01
C THR A 195 14.11 4.75 21.85
N GLU A 196 14.16 3.41 21.82
CA GLU A 196 15.15 2.60 22.53
C GLU A 196 15.92 1.70 21.56
N LYS A 197 17.22 1.52 21.83
CA LYS A 197 18.09 0.66 21.02
C LYS A 197 18.01 -0.77 21.54
N SER A 198 17.53 -1.70 20.71
CA SER A 198 17.71 -3.13 20.96
C SER A 198 19.18 -3.52 20.76
N ASP A 199 19.67 -4.47 21.55
CA ASP A 199 21.04 -5.03 21.43
C ASP A 199 21.39 -5.50 20.01
N ASN A 200 20.37 -5.88 19.23
CA ASN A 200 20.51 -6.39 17.87
C ASN A 200 20.31 -5.33 16.78
N HIS A 201 20.14 -4.05 17.14
CA HIS A 201 19.89 -2.95 16.21
C HIS A 201 21.21 -2.45 15.62
N GLU A 202 21.38 -2.65 14.31
CA GLU A 202 22.57 -2.30 13.56
C GLU A 202 22.26 -1.18 12.55
N LEU A 203 23.24 -0.30 12.31
CA LEU A 203 23.13 0.75 11.30
C LEU A 203 23.26 0.15 9.90
N VAL A 204 22.23 0.34 9.07
CA VAL A 204 22.17 -0.19 7.70
C VAL A 204 22.56 0.89 6.69
N THR A 205 23.70 0.71 6.02
CA THR A 205 24.23 1.66 5.02
C THR A 205 24.48 1.02 3.64
N HIS A 206 23.99 -0.19 3.40
CA HIS A 206 24.14 -0.92 2.14
C HIS A 206 22.82 -1.03 1.36
N GLY A 207 22.86 -1.54 0.13
CA GLY A 207 21.66 -1.66 -0.71
C GLY A 207 21.05 -0.30 -1.04
N VAL A 208 19.72 -0.18 -0.96
CA VAL A 208 19.02 1.09 -1.21
C VAL A 208 19.38 2.19 -0.20
N TYR A 209 19.91 1.83 0.97
CA TYR A 209 20.43 2.79 1.94
C TYR A 209 21.75 3.45 1.49
N LYS A 210 22.39 3.01 0.40
CA LYS A 210 23.49 3.78 -0.22
C LYS A 210 22.99 4.99 -1.02
N LEU A 211 21.72 4.96 -1.45
CA LEU A 211 21.14 6.00 -2.30
C LEU A 211 20.45 7.07 -1.45
N PHE A 212 19.69 6.64 -0.44
CA PHE A 212 18.92 7.51 0.43
C PHE A 212 19.06 7.04 1.87
N ARG A 213 19.06 7.95 2.85
CA ARG A 213 18.99 7.59 4.27
C ARG A 213 17.66 7.01 4.67
N HIS A 214 16.58 7.44 4.00
CA HIS A 214 15.21 7.05 4.31
C HIS A 214 14.48 6.47 3.08
N PRO A 215 14.98 5.40 2.44
CA PRO A 215 14.46 4.91 1.16
C PRO A 215 13.01 4.41 1.27
N SER A 216 12.59 3.90 2.44
CA SER A 216 11.19 3.51 2.70
C SER A 216 10.24 4.71 2.65
N TYR A 217 10.67 5.87 3.16
CA TYR A 217 9.91 7.12 3.16
C TYR A 217 9.88 7.74 1.78
N VAL A 218 11.00 7.70 1.04
CA VAL A 218 11.06 8.10 -0.37
C VAL A 218 10.06 7.29 -1.19
N GLY A 219 10.08 5.96 -1.05
CA GLY A 219 9.14 5.09 -1.76
C GLY A 219 7.68 5.41 -1.43
N TRP A 220 7.36 5.63 -0.15
CA TRP A 220 6.01 5.99 0.27
C TRP A 220 5.56 7.36 -0.24
N PHE A 221 6.41 8.36 -0.15
CA PHE A 221 6.10 9.72 -0.59
C PHE A 221 5.73 9.77 -2.07
N TYR A 222 6.54 9.15 -2.94
CA TYR A 222 6.25 9.11 -4.36
C TYR A 222 5.06 8.20 -4.69
N TRP A 223 4.90 7.08 -3.96
CA TRP A 223 3.73 6.24 -4.10
C TRP A 223 2.43 7.01 -3.79
N SER A 224 2.38 7.79 -2.70
CA SER A 224 1.17 8.51 -2.31
C SER A 224 0.78 9.57 -3.34
N ILE A 225 1.76 10.32 -3.87
CA ILE A 225 1.55 11.27 -4.98
C ILE A 225 1.09 10.54 -6.25
N GLY A 226 1.72 9.42 -6.57
CA GLY A 226 1.38 8.57 -7.71
C GLY A 226 -0.09 8.13 -7.69
N THR A 227 -0.65 7.82 -6.52
CA THR A 227 -2.06 7.42 -6.42
C THR A 227 -3.02 8.52 -6.90
N GLN A 228 -2.71 9.79 -6.64
CA GLN A 228 -3.55 10.92 -7.06
C GLN A 228 -3.36 11.26 -8.54
N LEU A 229 -2.16 11.01 -9.09
CA LEU A 229 -1.92 11.08 -10.53
C LEU A 229 -2.71 10.00 -11.29
N VAL A 230 -2.77 8.77 -10.76
CA VAL A 230 -3.59 7.69 -11.33
C VAL A 230 -5.06 8.12 -11.40
N LEU A 231 -5.60 8.67 -10.32
CA LEU A 231 -6.98 9.17 -10.25
C LEU A 231 -7.21 10.49 -11.00
N GLN A 232 -6.15 11.15 -11.47
CA GLN A 232 -6.21 12.48 -12.08
C GLN A 232 -6.91 13.51 -11.19
N ASN A 233 -6.62 13.50 -9.89
CA ASN A 233 -7.24 14.38 -8.90
C ASN A 233 -6.33 15.60 -8.64
N PRO A 234 -6.56 16.77 -9.28
CA PRO A 234 -5.67 17.92 -9.15
C PRO A 234 -5.59 18.49 -7.72
N PHE A 235 -6.70 18.49 -6.96
CA PHE A 235 -6.71 19.06 -5.62
C PHE A 235 -6.08 18.11 -4.61
N CYS A 236 -6.48 16.83 -4.62
CA CYS A 236 -5.85 15.83 -3.77
C CYS A 236 -4.38 15.61 -4.12
N LEU A 237 -3.95 15.79 -5.38
CA LEU A 237 -2.53 15.71 -5.73
C LEU A 237 -1.70 16.71 -4.91
N LEU A 238 -2.10 17.98 -4.89
CA LEU A 238 -1.41 19.01 -4.11
C LEU A 238 -1.52 18.74 -2.61
N ALA A 239 -2.71 18.39 -2.13
CA ALA A 239 -2.94 18.10 -0.72
C ALA A 239 -2.08 16.92 -0.22
N TYR A 240 -2.02 15.83 -0.99
CA TYR A 240 -1.22 14.65 -0.67
C TYR A 240 0.28 14.95 -0.70
N ALA A 241 0.75 15.73 -1.68
CA ALA A 241 2.15 16.13 -1.77
C ALA A 241 2.57 16.94 -0.52
N VAL A 242 1.81 17.98 -0.17
CA VAL A 242 2.10 18.83 1.00
C VAL A 242 1.98 18.05 2.30
N ALA A 243 0.91 17.29 2.49
CA ALA A 243 0.67 16.52 3.71
C ALA A 243 1.75 15.42 3.90
N SER A 244 2.09 14.68 2.83
CA SER A 244 3.13 13.66 2.89
C SER A 244 4.50 14.28 3.14
N TRP A 245 4.82 15.41 2.49
CA TRP A 245 6.09 16.11 2.68
C TRP A 245 6.26 16.54 4.14
N ARG A 246 5.25 17.21 4.71
CA ARG A 246 5.29 17.67 6.11
C ARG A 246 5.41 16.49 7.09
N PHE A 247 4.64 15.43 6.85
CA PHE A 247 4.71 14.22 7.67
C PHE A 247 6.11 13.61 7.69
N PHE A 248 6.75 13.46 6.53
CA PHE A 248 8.10 12.89 6.48
C PHE A 248 9.18 13.85 6.95
N HIS A 249 9.03 15.16 6.75
CA HIS A 249 9.93 16.16 7.32
C HIS A 249 10.02 16.00 8.84
N ASP A 250 8.88 16.07 9.53
CA ASP A 250 8.83 16.03 11.00
C ASP A 250 9.31 14.67 11.52
N ARG A 251 8.92 13.58 10.84
CA ARG A 251 9.30 12.22 11.21
C ARG A 251 10.79 11.95 11.02
N ILE A 252 11.38 12.40 9.91
CA ILE A 252 12.81 12.21 9.64
C ILE A 252 13.65 12.94 10.70
N ILE A 253 13.28 14.17 11.08
CA ILE A 253 14.02 14.91 12.12
C ILE A 253 14.04 14.13 13.43
N LEU A 254 12.89 13.67 13.90
CA LEU A 254 12.77 12.92 15.16
C LEU A 254 13.55 11.58 15.10
N GLU A 255 13.47 10.88 13.98
CA GLU A 255 14.16 9.62 13.80
C GLU A 255 15.68 9.80 13.72
N GLU A 256 16.18 10.82 13.04
CA GLU A 256 17.62 11.09 12.93
C GLU A 256 18.24 11.51 14.27
N ILE A 257 17.51 12.26 15.11
CA ILE A 257 17.95 12.53 16.51
C ILE A 257 18.19 11.21 17.24
N THR A 258 17.26 10.26 17.08
CA THR A 258 17.35 8.97 17.76
C THR A 258 18.47 8.09 17.18
N LEU A 259 18.65 8.09 15.86
CA LEU A 259 19.75 7.37 15.19
C LEU A 259 21.12 7.93 15.57
N LEU A 260 21.25 9.25 15.77
CA LEU A 260 22.45 9.88 16.31
C LEU A 260 22.73 9.40 17.74
N ASN A 261 21.71 9.33 18.59
CA ASN A 261 21.88 8.79 19.95
C ASN A 261 22.30 7.31 19.94
N PHE A 262 21.84 6.52 18.96
CA PHE A 262 22.14 5.08 18.87
C PHE A 262 23.50 4.75 18.28
N PHE A 263 23.98 5.54 17.32
CA PHE A 263 25.14 5.20 16.49
C PHE A 263 26.23 6.30 16.45
N GLY A 264 25.96 7.49 17.02
CA GLY A 264 26.91 8.59 17.15
C GLY A 264 27.62 8.92 15.84
N GLN A 265 28.95 8.90 15.88
CA GLN A 265 29.80 9.28 14.74
C GLN A 265 29.56 8.42 13.49
N GLN A 266 29.12 7.17 13.63
CA GLN A 266 28.82 6.33 12.47
C GLN A 266 27.66 6.91 11.64
N TYR A 267 26.63 7.43 12.31
CA TYR A 267 25.50 8.07 11.63
C TYR A 267 25.88 9.45 11.07
N VAL A 268 26.69 10.23 11.80
CA VAL A 268 27.24 11.50 11.29
C VAL A 268 28.02 11.29 9.99
N ASN A 269 28.90 10.27 9.96
CA ASN A 269 29.65 9.94 8.75
C ASN A 269 28.74 9.49 7.61
N TYR A 270 27.64 8.79 7.92
CA TYR A 270 26.65 8.41 6.93
C TYR A 270 25.88 9.61 6.36
N GLN A 271 25.48 10.56 7.21
CA GLN A 271 24.81 11.82 6.81
C GLN A 271 25.67 12.66 5.85
N LYS A 272 27.00 12.66 6.01
CA LYS A 272 27.92 13.37 5.10
C LYS A 272 27.94 12.80 3.68
N ASN A 273 27.64 11.52 3.52
CA ASN A 273 27.79 10.82 2.24
C ASN A 273 26.46 10.56 1.52
N VAL A 274 25.34 10.51 2.25
CA VAL A 274 24.04 10.09 1.71
C VAL A 274 22.96 11.06 2.17
N GLY A 275 22.19 11.62 1.24
CA GLY A 275 21.05 12.51 1.53
C GLY A 275 19.79 11.76 1.99
N THR A 276 18.80 12.48 2.52
CA THR A 276 17.51 11.87 2.93
C THR A 276 16.76 11.23 1.78
N GLY A 277 16.89 11.80 0.58
CA GLY A 277 16.21 11.38 -0.65
C GLY A 277 14.90 12.11 -0.94
N LEU A 278 14.40 12.91 -0.01
CA LEU A 278 13.21 13.74 -0.21
C LEU A 278 13.60 15.20 -0.51
N PRO A 279 12.93 15.87 -1.45
CA PRO A 279 13.26 17.23 -1.83
C PRO A 279 13.06 18.17 -0.63
N PHE A 280 14.03 19.08 -0.41
CA PHE A 280 13.99 20.10 0.65
C PHE A 280 13.91 19.56 2.10
N ILE A 281 14.22 18.29 2.35
CA ILE A 281 14.31 17.73 3.71
C ILE A 281 15.78 17.37 3.99
N SER A 282 16.47 18.17 4.79
CA SER A 282 17.88 17.93 5.16
C SER A 282 18.05 16.88 6.27
N GLY A 283 17.00 16.67 7.08
CA GLY A 283 17.05 15.86 8.29
C GLY A 283 17.64 16.62 9.47
N TYR A 284 18.09 15.91 10.50
CA TYR A 284 18.70 16.51 11.69
C TYR A 284 20.23 16.38 11.61
N THR A 285 20.87 17.40 11.07
CA THR A 285 22.33 17.46 10.93
C THR A 285 22.93 18.28 12.06
N LEU A 286 23.98 17.76 12.68
CA LEU A 286 24.80 18.54 13.60
C LEU A 286 25.72 19.44 12.76
N ASP A 287 25.58 20.75 12.90
CA ASP A 287 26.55 21.71 12.37
C ASP A 287 27.90 21.40 13.03
N THR A 288 28.80 20.78 12.27
CA THR A 288 30.17 20.43 12.70
C THR A 288 31.18 21.04 11.76
#